data_AF-A0A413UHT4-F1
#
_entry.id   AF-A0A413UHT4-F1
#
_cell.length_a   1.000
_cell.length_b   1.000
_cell.length_c   1.000
_cell.angle_alpha   90.00
_cell.angle_beta   90.00
_cell.angle_gamma   90.00
#
_symmetry.space_group_name_H-M   'P 1'
#
loop_
_entity.id
_entity.type
_entity.pdbx_description
1 polymer ?
#
loop_
_entity_poly.entity_id
_entity_poly.type
_entity_poly.pdbx_seq_one_letter_code
_entity_poly.pdbx_strand_id
1 'polypeptide(L)'
;MNEITTEERLRIVEELNRTANDSLGGDSLQRALARITGAEDTSWRGVMRRVAELAYRPTTQVQVAPDGKYHCFACGHDGKTDPTCGLNYCEQCGAEVTN
;
A
#
# COMPACT_ATOMS: atom_id res chain seq x y z
N MET A 1 -2.71 12.56 -6.91
CA MET A 1 -2.15 11.21 -6.72
C MET A 1 -3.32 10.27 -6.65
N ASN A 2 -3.40 9.29 -7.54
CA ASN A 2 -4.41 8.24 -7.42
C ASN A 2 -4.05 7.39 -6.21
N GLU A 3 -4.98 7.29 -5.27
CA GLU A 3 -4.82 6.50 -4.06
C GLU A 3 -4.77 5.01 -4.45
N ILE A 4 -3.67 4.32 -4.14
CA ILE A 4 -3.55 2.88 -4.37
C ILE A 4 -4.32 2.15 -3.27
N THR A 5 -5.19 1.22 -3.66
CA THR A 5 -5.95 0.41 -2.70
C THR A 5 -5.07 -0.67 -2.05
N THR A 6 -5.44 -1.13 -0.85
CA THR A 6 -4.78 -2.28 -0.21
C THR A 6 -4.75 -3.51 -1.11
N GLU A 7 -5.84 -3.81 -1.82
CA GLU A 7 -5.92 -4.95 -2.74
C GLU A 7 -4.94 -4.83 -3.90
N GLU A 8 -4.84 -3.65 -4.50
CA GLU A 8 -3.91 -3.38 -5.58
C GLU A 8 -2.45 -3.49 -5.10
N ARG A 9 -2.16 -2.98 -3.90
CA ARG A 9 -0.85 -3.14 -3.27
C ARG A 9 -0.49 -4.62 -3.05
N LEU A 10 -1.44 -5.44 -2.60
CA LEU A 10 -1.24 -6.89 -2.43
C LEU A 10 -0.96 -7.60 -3.76
N ARG A 11 -1.70 -7.26 -4.82
CA ARG A 11 -1.45 -7.81 -6.18
C ARG A 11 -0.04 -7.48 -6.67
N ILE A 12 0.40 -6.24 -6.49
CA ILE A 12 1.76 -5.82 -6.86
C ILE A 12 2.80 -6.63 -6.07
N VAL A 13 2.60 -6.84 -4.77
CA VAL A 13 3.51 -7.65 -3.94
C VAL A 13 3.57 -9.10 -4.42
N GLU A 14 2.44 -9.72 -4.74
CA GLU A 14 2.41 -11.07 -5.30
C GLU A 14 3.17 -11.16 -6.63
N GLU A 15 2.97 -10.19 -7.52
CA GLU A 15 3.59 -10.19 -8.84
C GLU A 15 5.11 -9.93 -8.78
N LEU A 16 5.56 -9.08 -7.85
CA LEU A 16 6.98 -8.92 -7.52
C LEU A 16 7.58 -10.24 -7.03
N ASN A 17 6.91 -10.95 -6.11
CA ASN A 17 7.39 -12.23 -5.61
C ASN A 17 7.45 -13.30 -6.70
N ARG A 18 6.44 -13.37 -7.59
CA ARG A 18 6.48 -14.30 -8.73
C ARG A 18 7.64 -13.98 -9.67
N THR A 19 7.77 -12.72 -10.07
CA THR A 19 8.83 -12.28 -11.00
C THR A 19 10.23 -12.46 -10.41
N ALA A 20 10.40 -12.31 -9.10
CA ALA A 20 11.68 -12.55 -8.42
C ALA A 20 12.07 -14.04 -8.40
N ASN A 21 11.11 -14.95 -8.38
CA ASN A 21 11.34 -16.40 -8.43
C ASN A 21 11.47 -16.95 -9.86
N ASP A 22 10.93 -16.23 -10.85
CA ASP A 22 11.03 -16.55 -12.27
C ASP A 22 12.18 -15.78 -12.96
N SER A 23 12.17 -15.80 -14.28
CA SER A 23 13.04 -15.00 -15.14
C SER A 23 12.33 -13.71 -15.55
N LEU A 24 13.10 -12.62 -15.73
CA LEU A 24 12.60 -11.38 -16.32
C LEU A 24 12.16 -11.53 -17.79
N GLY A 25 12.31 -12.72 -18.40
CA GLY A 25 11.81 -13.01 -19.74
C GLY A 25 12.54 -12.22 -20.85
N GLY A 26 13.77 -11.78 -20.58
CA GLY A 26 14.53 -10.90 -21.47
C GLY A 26 14.26 -9.41 -21.27
N ASP A 27 13.39 -9.05 -20.34
CA ASP A 27 13.12 -7.66 -19.96
C ASP A 27 14.20 -7.13 -19.02
N SER A 28 14.47 -5.81 -19.06
CA SER A 28 15.37 -5.22 -18.07
C SER A 28 14.66 -5.11 -16.72
N LEU A 29 15.41 -5.22 -15.62
CA LEU A 29 14.86 -5.07 -14.26
C LEU A 29 14.02 -3.79 -14.12
N GLN A 30 14.48 -2.69 -14.73
CA GLN A 30 13.78 -1.40 -14.70
C GLN A 30 12.43 -1.45 -15.40
N ARG A 31 12.34 -2.09 -16.59
CA ARG A 31 11.08 -2.23 -17.34
C ARG A 31 10.10 -3.15 -16.62
N ALA A 32 10.60 -4.27 -16.10
CA ALA A 32 9.79 -5.19 -15.32
C ALA A 32 9.22 -4.51 -14.07
N LEU A 33 10.06 -3.80 -13.31
CA LEU A 33 9.61 -3.04 -12.13
C LEU A 33 8.62 -1.93 -12.49
N ALA A 34 8.86 -1.16 -13.56
CA ALA A 34 7.94 -0.13 -14.01
C ALA A 34 6.55 -0.71 -14.33
N ARG A 35 6.51 -1.84 -15.06
CA ARG A 35 5.27 -2.56 -15.39
C ARG A 35 4.54 -3.05 -14.14
N ILE A 36 5.25 -3.78 -13.26
CA ILE A 36 4.64 -4.41 -12.09
C ILE A 36 4.15 -3.38 -11.08
N THR A 37 4.91 -2.30 -10.87
CA THR A 37 4.57 -1.26 -9.88
C THR A 37 3.62 -0.19 -10.42
N GLY A 38 3.36 -0.19 -11.73
CA GLY A 38 2.59 0.85 -12.41
C GLY A 38 3.29 2.22 -12.41
N ALA A 39 4.63 2.23 -12.55
CA ALA A 39 5.37 3.49 -12.66
C ALA A 39 5.05 4.20 -13.98
N GLU A 40 5.05 5.54 -13.96
CA GLU A 40 4.75 6.37 -15.14
C GLU A 40 5.76 6.19 -16.28
N ASP A 41 7.00 5.87 -15.95
CA ASP A 41 8.07 5.64 -16.91
C ASP A 41 9.05 4.55 -16.43
N THR A 42 9.95 4.15 -17.34
CA THR A 42 11.00 3.16 -17.06
C THR A 42 12.31 3.83 -16.60
N SER A 43 12.28 5.12 -16.29
CA SER A 43 13.45 5.81 -15.76
C SER A 43 13.73 5.30 -14.35
N TRP A 44 15.01 5.22 -13.99
CA TRP A 44 15.38 4.80 -12.63
C TRP A 44 14.73 5.69 -11.56
N ARG A 45 14.55 6.99 -11.84
CA ARG A 45 13.92 7.95 -10.92
C ARG A 45 12.44 7.66 -10.73
N GLY A 46 11.71 7.43 -11.83
CA GLY A 46 10.28 7.12 -11.80
C GLY A 46 10.01 5.81 -11.08
N VAL A 47 10.76 4.76 -11.43
CA VAL A 47 10.66 3.45 -10.77
C VAL A 47 10.96 3.53 -9.27
N MET A 48 12.07 4.18 -8.87
CA MET A 48 12.43 4.30 -7.46
C MET A 48 11.40 5.10 -6.65
N ARG A 49 10.84 6.17 -7.22
CA ARG A 49 9.76 6.94 -6.58
C ARG A 49 8.54 6.06 -6.35
N ARG A 50 8.13 5.31 -7.37
CA ARG A 50 6.96 4.42 -7.27
C ARG A 50 7.16 3.30 -6.24
N VAL A 51 8.35 2.70 -6.21
CA VAL A 51 8.71 1.71 -5.18
C VAL A 51 8.66 2.33 -3.79
N ALA A 52 9.15 3.56 -3.61
CA ALA A 52 9.10 4.25 -2.32
C ALA A 52 7.65 4.51 -1.88
N GLU A 53 6.76 4.93 -2.78
CA GLU A 53 5.32 5.10 -2.50
C GLU A 53 4.68 3.77 -2.07
N LEU A 54 5.01 2.68 -2.75
CA LEU A 54 4.53 1.34 -2.42
C LEU A 54 5.11 0.77 -1.13
N ALA A 55 6.31 1.20 -0.73
CA ALA A 55 6.94 0.78 0.52
C ALA A 55 6.46 1.62 1.71
N TYR A 56 6.19 2.91 1.47
CA TYR A 56 5.77 3.83 2.51
C TYR A 56 4.41 3.43 3.08
N ARG A 57 4.34 3.27 4.40
CA ARG A 57 3.08 3.17 5.13
C ARG A 57 2.97 4.45 5.98
N PRO A 58 1.96 5.30 5.75
CA PRO A 58 1.76 6.44 6.62
C PRO A 58 1.39 5.97 8.03
N THR A 59 1.69 6.76 9.04
CA THR A 59 1.06 6.63 10.36
C THR A 59 -0.22 7.47 10.38
N THR A 60 -1.18 7.04 11.18
CA THR A 60 -2.45 7.77 11.36
C THR A 60 -2.85 7.75 12.82
N GLN A 61 -3.55 8.80 13.24
CA GLN A 61 -4.43 8.69 14.40
C GLN A 61 -5.76 8.09 13.94
N VAL A 62 -6.49 7.47 14.85
CA VAL A 62 -7.87 7.04 14.59
C VAL A 62 -8.77 7.50 15.72
N GLN A 63 -9.95 7.99 15.37
CA GLN A 63 -10.98 8.26 16.36
C GLN A 63 -11.90 7.05 16.43
N VAL A 64 -11.88 6.30 17.53
CA VAL A 64 -12.77 5.15 17.74
C VAL A 64 -13.97 5.58 18.59
N ALA A 65 -15.17 5.40 18.05
CA ALA A 65 -16.42 5.63 18.76
C ALA A 65 -16.77 4.41 19.65
N PRO A 66 -17.59 4.58 20.71
CA PRO A 66 -17.99 3.49 21.59
C PRO A 66 -18.70 2.31 20.90
N ASP A 67 -19.27 2.54 19.72
CA ASP A 67 -19.94 1.54 18.89
C ASP A 67 -18.97 0.78 17.95
N GLY A 68 -17.66 0.97 18.13
CA GLY A 68 -16.60 0.33 17.34
C GLY A 68 -16.38 0.97 15.97
N LYS A 69 -17.07 2.06 15.61
CA LYS A 69 -16.75 2.79 14.39
C LYS A 69 -15.44 3.53 14.56
N TYR A 70 -14.63 3.59 13.50
CA TYR A 70 -13.41 4.39 13.52
C TYR A 70 -13.28 5.25 12.27
N HIS A 71 -12.65 6.41 12.41
CA HIS A 71 -12.25 7.26 11.30
C HIS A 71 -10.72 7.27 11.16
N CYS A 72 -10.21 7.02 9.96
CA CYS A 72 -8.78 7.12 9.65
C CYS A 72 -8.42 8.53 9.15
N PHE A 73 -7.59 9.26 9.91
CA PHE A 73 -7.16 10.61 9.50
C PHE A 73 -6.19 10.65 8.31
N ALA A 74 -5.55 9.53 7.95
CA ALA A 74 -4.65 9.47 6.80
C ALA A 74 -5.38 9.39 5.44
N CYS A 75 -6.46 8.59 5.35
CA CYS A 75 -7.20 8.41 4.10
C CYS A 75 -8.68 8.86 4.14
N GLY A 76 -9.18 9.25 5.32
CA GLY A 76 -10.59 9.64 5.50
C GLY A 76 -11.58 8.47 5.51
N HIS A 77 -11.11 7.22 5.57
CA HIS A 77 -11.96 6.04 5.60
C HIS A 77 -12.70 5.91 6.94
N ASP A 78 -14.00 5.62 6.86
CA ASP A 78 -14.84 5.26 8.00
C ASP A 78 -15.06 3.74 8.02
N GLY A 79 -14.50 3.08 9.02
CA GLY A 79 -14.59 1.63 9.18
C GLY A 79 -15.26 1.21 10.48
N LYS A 80 -15.31 -0.10 10.69
CA LYS A 80 -15.68 -0.70 11.97
C LYS A 80 -14.57 -1.60 12.46
N THR A 81 -14.23 -1.46 13.72
CA THR A 81 -13.31 -2.35 14.44
C THR A 81 -14.03 -2.95 15.64
N ASP A 82 -13.50 -4.05 16.14
CA ASP A 82 -13.98 -4.61 17.40
C ASP A 82 -13.52 -3.67 18.54
N PRO A 83 -14.44 -3.11 19.34
CA PRO A 83 -14.08 -2.21 20.43
C PRO A 83 -13.18 -2.85 21.51
N THR A 84 -13.05 -4.18 21.52
CA THR A 84 -12.16 -4.91 22.45
C THR A 84 -10.78 -5.25 21.86
N CYS A 85 -10.64 -5.33 20.54
CA CYS A 85 -9.38 -5.58 19.86
C CYS A 85 -8.95 -4.29 19.15
N GLY A 86 -8.12 -3.50 19.83
CA GLY A 86 -7.63 -2.22 19.31
C GLY A 86 -7.15 -2.29 17.85
N LEU A 87 -7.45 -1.25 17.08
CA LEU A 87 -7.10 -1.17 15.67
C LEU A 87 -5.62 -0.81 15.52
N ASN A 88 -4.80 -1.76 15.04
CA ASN A 88 -3.37 -1.52 14.80
C ASN A 88 -3.09 -0.90 13.43
N TYR A 89 -3.96 -1.12 12.44
CA TYR A 89 -3.80 -0.61 11.08
C TYR A 89 -5.15 -0.22 10.47
N CYS A 90 -5.18 0.81 9.62
CA CYS A 90 -6.34 1.08 8.77
C CYS A 90 -6.44 0.02 7.67
N GLU A 91 -7.62 -0.56 7.48
CA GLU A 91 -7.85 -1.61 6.46
C GLU A 91 -7.75 -1.08 5.02
N GLN A 92 -8.10 0.19 4.80
CA GLN A 92 -8.19 0.77 3.46
C GLN A 92 -6.85 1.29 2.93
N CYS A 93 -6.06 1.97 3.76
CA CYS A 93 -4.79 2.56 3.35
C CYS A 93 -3.56 1.85 3.94
N GLY A 94 -3.77 0.91 4.87
CA GLY A 94 -2.68 0.20 5.56
C GLY A 94 -1.86 1.09 6.50
N ALA A 95 -2.36 2.27 6.86
CA ALA A 95 -1.69 3.18 7.77
C ALA A 95 -1.59 2.56 9.17
N GLU A 96 -0.42 2.65 9.80
CA GLU A 96 -0.23 2.20 11.18
C GLU A 96 -0.90 3.18 12.14
N VAL A 97 -1.72 2.64 13.06
CA VAL A 97 -2.42 3.45 14.06
C VAL A 97 -1.48 3.76 15.20
N THR A 98 -1.18 5.04 15.38
CA THR A 98 -0.42 5.53 16.53
C THR A 98 -1.38 6.13 17.56
N ASN A 99 -1.36 5.59 18.77
CA ASN A 99 -2.14 6.07 19.92
C ASN A 99 -1.78 7.49 20.33
#